data_AF-A0A5M5P956-F1
#
_entry.id   AF-A0A5M5P956-F1
#
_cell.length_a   1.000
_cell.length_b   1.000
_cell.length_c   1.000
_cell.angle_alpha   90.00
_cell.angle_beta   90.00
_cell.angle_gamma   90.00
#
_symmetry.space_group_name_H-M   'P 1'
#
loop_
_entity.id
_entity.type
_entity.pdbx_description
1 polymer ?
#
loop_
_entity_poly.entity_id
_entity_poly.type
_entity_poly.pdbx_seq_one_letter_code
_entity_poly.pdbx_strand_id
1 'polypeptide(L)'
;MMKTKHYFSFVFASLFLIPSVITAQDVNYQKEFDTFQEKQQKEYKEFKNKADEEFATFLKEAWQKYNACMGDSMPTRPEPVKPTLFDKKKPVPAPVEIKPAVPKIPIADKPGVGGKVNVEVKKPELPAVADKPAPGVYVPGKPYTPVKVDIPAPLPGSSAHRNAIEFYGTRFEVATDVIDGFELGGTSESKVAGAWSRLCKADHEQLINDCIRLKKEHQMNDWAFLMFIKQLGVQMCGVAKKDDVAFLQMFILNKCGYKVRLSKINDKLKLLVAPAGTIFGIPYITFKGVKYYVFEADKGGSMAVYTYSQDFANAKNLVCMDLSAVPQFGMQEFSKTVSPSEKSLLKVNTAVNKNLMDFYKDYPQCEVAVYYKTPMSKELKSALYPPLQAAIKGKSEKDAANILIDFVQNSFQYQTDGEQFGYEKPFFMDENFYYPACDCEDRAILFSNLVKDLLGLDAVLLDYPNHIASAVRFNEDISGDYILLDGKKYLICDPTYIGAPIGMCMDRFKSVPPEIIR
;
A
#
# COMPACT_ATOMS: atom_id res chain seq x y z
N MET A 1 -54.67 -18.48 -21.71
CA MET A 1 -56.06 -18.04 -21.49
C MET A 1 -56.05 -16.89 -20.48
N MET A 2 -56.52 -15.70 -20.89
CA MET A 2 -56.99 -14.51 -20.12
C MET A 2 -56.07 -13.96 -19.00
N LYS A 3 -55.33 -12.84 -19.17
CA LYS A 3 -55.72 -11.39 -19.14
C LYS A 3 -56.69 -11.02 -18.00
N THR A 4 -56.36 -10.01 -17.16
CA THR A 4 -56.81 -8.58 -17.20
C THR A 4 -56.29 -7.85 -15.94
N LYS A 5 -55.31 -6.93 -16.00
CA LYS A 5 -55.42 -5.44 -16.03
C LYS A 5 -56.53 -4.81 -15.18
N HIS A 6 -56.17 -3.88 -14.30
CA HIS A 6 -57.09 -2.89 -13.73
C HIS A 6 -56.72 -1.50 -14.24
N TYR A 7 -57.66 -0.93 -15.00
CA TYR A 7 -57.75 0.48 -15.36
C TYR A 7 -58.50 1.20 -14.23
N PHE A 8 -58.10 2.43 -13.90
CA PHE A 8 -58.98 3.36 -13.19
C PHE A 8 -59.20 4.59 -14.07
N SER A 9 -60.49 4.94 -14.17
CA SER A 9 -61.10 5.82 -15.15
C SER A 9 -60.73 7.28 -15.05
N PHE A 10 -60.65 7.88 -16.24
CA PHE A 10 -60.95 9.28 -16.53
C PHE A 10 -62.35 9.69 -16.02
N VAL A 11 -62.44 10.88 -15.41
CA VAL A 11 -63.65 11.71 -15.47
C VAL A 11 -63.24 13.06 -16.04
N PHE A 12 -63.81 13.37 -17.20
CA PHE A 12 -63.79 14.66 -17.86
C PHE A 12 -64.71 15.62 -17.11
N ALA A 13 -64.21 16.82 -16.79
CA ALA A 13 -65.03 18.00 -16.59
C ALA A 13 -64.38 19.16 -17.35
N SER A 14 -64.89 19.42 -18.54
CA SER A 14 -64.59 20.58 -19.37
C SER A 14 -65.45 21.76 -18.93
N LEU A 15 -64.81 22.86 -18.51
CA LEU A 15 -65.46 24.18 -18.46
C LEU A 15 -64.54 25.25 -19.08
N PHE A 16 -64.99 25.74 -20.23
CA PHE A 16 -64.78 27.01 -20.91
C PHE A 16 -63.66 27.99 -20.48
N LEU A 17 -62.71 28.15 -21.42
CA LEU A 17 -62.03 29.38 -21.91
C LEU A 17 -62.31 30.73 -21.23
N ILE A 18 -61.24 31.33 -20.68
CA ILE A 18 -60.94 32.77 -20.81
C ILE A 18 -59.46 32.86 -21.27
N PRO A 19 -59.14 33.56 -22.37
CA PRO A 19 -57.78 33.63 -22.89
C PRO A 19 -56.98 34.65 -22.08
N SER A 20 -56.30 34.17 -21.04
CA SER A 20 -55.18 34.91 -20.47
C SER A 20 -53.91 34.37 -21.14
N VAL A 21 -53.20 35.25 -21.83
CA VAL A 21 -51.92 34.96 -22.46
C VAL A 21 -50.92 34.56 -21.38
N ILE A 22 -50.87 33.28 -21.04
CA ILE A 22 -49.76 32.71 -20.29
C ILE A 22 -48.71 32.42 -21.35
N THR A 23 -47.70 33.27 -21.42
CA THR A 23 -46.41 32.89 -22.01
C THR A 23 -45.95 31.65 -21.25
N ALA A 24 -46.07 30.47 -21.86
CA ALA A 24 -45.33 29.31 -21.43
C ALA A 24 -43.86 29.70 -21.50
N GLN A 25 -43.23 29.94 -20.36
CA GLN A 25 -41.78 29.94 -20.31
C GLN A 25 -41.37 28.51 -20.63
N ASP A 26 -40.93 28.28 -21.87
CA ASP A 26 -40.16 27.09 -22.23
C ASP A 26 -38.91 27.09 -21.34
N VAL A 27 -39.03 26.48 -20.16
CA VAL A 27 -37.89 26.19 -19.29
C VAL A 27 -37.07 25.15 -20.04
N ASN A 28 -36.02 25.64 -20.72
CA ASN A 28 -35.09 24.80 -21.43
C ASN A 28 -34.21 24.07 -20.40
N TYR A 29 -34.67 22.92 -19.94
CA TYR A 29 -33.97 22.08 -18.96
C TYR A 29 -32.53 21.74 -19.38
N GLN A 30 -32.24 21.67 -20.69
CA GLN A 30 -30.87 21.49 -21.18
C GLN A 30 -30.03 22.74 -20.87
N LYS A 31 -30.54 23.93 -21.15
CA LYS A 31 -29.85 25.19 -20.84
C LYS A 31 -29.67 25.39 -19.33
N GLU A 32 -30.64 25.02 -18.51
CA GLU A 32 -30.50 25.07 -17.05
C GLU A 32 -29.47 24.05 -16.53
N PHE A 33 -29.44 22.84 -17.08
CA PHE A 33 -28.44 21.83 -16.76
C PHE A 33 -27.03 22.28 -17.18
N ASP A 34 -26.87 22.80 -18.40
CA ASP A 34 -25.60 23.33 -18.90
C ASP A 34 -25.14 24.51 -18.03
N THR A 35 -26.05 25.45 -17.70
CA THR A 35 -25.76 26.59 -16.81
C THR A 35 -25.36 26.11 -15.40
N PHE A 36 -26.02 25.07 -14.88
CA PHE A 36 -25.66 24.45 -13.61
C PHE A 36 -24.28 23.82 -13.67
N GLN A 37 -23.96 23.06 -14.72
CA GLN A 37 -22.64 22.46 -14.93
C GLN A 37 -21.55 23.54 -15.04
N GLU A 38 -21.76 24.59 -15.84
CA GLU A 38 -20.85 25.73 -15.96
C GLU A 38 -20.63 26.43 -14.62
N LYS A 39 -21.70 26.65 -13.86
CA LYS A 39 -21.62 27.26 -12.52
C LYS A 39 -20.82 26.39 -11.56
N GLN A 40 -21.07 25.07 -11.52
CA GLN A 40 -20.30 24.14 -10.68
C GLN A 40 -18.82 24.08 -11.09
N GLN A 41 -18.53 24.07 -12.39
CA GLN A 41 -17.15 24.12 -12.89
C GLN A 41 -16.45 25.43 -12.51
N LYS A 42 -17.17 26.56 -12.58
CA LYS A 42 -16.65 27.87 -12.18
C LYS A 42 -16.36 27.95 -10.68
N GLU A 43 -17.32 27.56 -9.83
CA GLU A 43 -17.15 27.54 -8.37
C GLU A 43 -15.98 26.63 -7.96
N TYR A 44 -15.85 25.46 -8.60
CA TYR A 44 -14.73 24.54 -8.36
C TYR A 44 -13.38 25.14 -8.79
N LYS A 45 -13.33 25.81 -9.94
CA LYS A 45 -12.12 26.49 -10.42
C LYS A 45 -11.71 27.63 -9.49
N GLU A 46 -12.66 28.41 -8.97
CA GLU A 46 -12.41 29.46 -7.99
C GLU A 46 -11.87 28.89 -6.67
N PHE A 47 -12.49 27.81 -6.16
CA PHE A 47 -11.98 27.09 -4.99
C PHE A 47 -10.55 26.58 -5.18
N LYS A 48 -10.26 25.96 -6.34
CA LYS A 48 -8.92 25.49 -6.71
C LYS A 48 -7.90 26.62 -6.72
N ASN A 49 -8.21 27.70 -7.43
CA ASN A 49 -7.30 28.85 -7.56
C ASN A 49 -6.99 29.45 -6.18
N LYS A 50 -8.00 29.54 -5.31
CA LYS A 50 -7.81 29.99 -3.93
C LYS A 50 -6.88 29.06 -3.14
N ALA A 51 -7.10 27.74 -3.21
CA ALA A 51 -6.24 26.78 -2.53
C ALA A 51 -4.77 26.84 -3.02
N ASP A 52 -4.58 27.03 -4.33
CA ASP A 52 -3.26 27.18 -4.95
C ASP A 52 -2.54 28.46 -4.51
N GLU A 53 -3.27 29.58 -4.44
CA GLU A 53 -2.76 30.89 -3.99
C GLU A 53 -2.45 30.92 -2.49
N GLU A 54 -3.32 30.34 -1.66
CA GLU A 54 -3.10 30.19 -0.23
C GLU A 54 -1.84 29.34 0.02
N PHE A 55 -1.69 28.21 -0.69
CA PHE A 55 -0.51 27.37 -0.55
C PHE A 55 0.77 28.06 -1.02
N ALA A 56 0.71 28.83 -2.12
CA ALA A 56 1.84 29.65 -2.57
C ALA A 56 2.29 30.65 -1.49
N THR A 57 1.34 31.22 -0.74
CA THR A 57 1.62 32.13 0.37
C THR A 57 2.37 31.41 1.47
N PHE A 58 1.90 30.25 1.91
CA PHE A 58 2.59 29.43 2.92
C PHE A 58 3.99 28.97 2.47
N LEU A 59 4.16 28.65 1.19
CA LEU A 59 5.48 28.28 0.64
C LEU A 59 6.48 29.43 0.68
N LYS A 60 6.00 30.69 0.61
CA LYS A 60 6.81 31.92 0.60
C LYS A 60 7.20 32.35 2.01
N GLU A 61 6.45 31.93 3.03
CA GLU A 61 6.76 32.20 4.43
C GLU A 61 8.08 31.54 4.84
N ALA A 62 8.70 32.07 5.91
CA ALA A 62 9.94 31.52 6.44
C ALA A 62 9.71 30.10 6.99
N TRP A 63 10.46 29.13 6.45
CA TRP A 63 10.36 27.75 6.88
C TRP A 63 10.91 27.57 8.29
N GLN A 64 10.17 26.85 9.11
CA GLN A 64 10.50 26.65 10.51
C GLN A 64 11.43 25.45 10.64
N LYS A 65 12.36 25.53 11.60
CA LYS A 65 13.25 24.43 11.94
C LYS A 65 12.52 23.41 12.81
N TYR A 66 12.57 22.16 12.40
CA TYR A 66 12.18 21.00 13.16
C TYR A 66 13.39 20.10 13.38
N ASN A 67 13.43 19.42 14.51
CA ASN A 67 14.40 18.35 14.73
C ASN A 67 13.67 17.03 14.46
N ALA A 68 14.14 16.27 13.47
CA ALA A 68 13.61 14.95 13.18
C ALA A 68 13.87 13.98 14.33
N CYS A 69 12.95 13.06 14.54
CA CYS A 69 13.16 11.86 15.33
C CYS A 69 14.04 10.88 14.53
N MET A 70 14.90 10.15 15.23
CA MET A 70 15.55 8.98 14.61
C MET A 70 14.47 8.01 14.13
N GLY A 71 14.72 7.36 13.00
CA GLY A 71 13.78 6.40 12.46
C GLY A 71 13.52 5.27 13.43
N ASP A 72 12.28 4.80 13.47
CA ASP A 72 11.92 3.64 14.28
C ASP A 72 12.79 2.47 13.79
N SER A 73 13.50 1.81 14.70
CA SER A 73 14.32 0.65 14.32
C SER A 73 13.40 -0.51 13.99
N MET A 74 13.77 -1.32 13.00
CA MET A 74 13.13 -2.63 12.86
C MET A 74 13.33 -3.40 14.16
N PRO A 75 12.30 -4.17 14.60
CA PRO A 75 12.48 -5.10 15.69
C PRO A 75 13.72 -5.96 15.43
N THR A 76 14.71 -5.91 16.32
CA THR A 76 15.90 -6.74 16.15
C THR A 76 15.50 -8.19 16.37
N ARG A 77 15.54 -8.98 15.29
CA ARG A 77 15.25 -10.40 15.31
C ARG A 77 16.55 -11.17 15.09
N PRO A 78 17.31 -11.53 16.14
CA PRO A 78 18.50 -12.35 15.98
C PRO A 78 18.08 -13.77 15.62
N GLU A 79 17.83 -13.98 14.33
CA GLU A 79 17.41 -15.25 13.78
C GLU A 79 18.50 -16.31 13.97
N PRO A 80 18.10 -17.58 14.18
CA PRO A 80 19.09 -18.64 14.32
C PRO A 80 19.80 -18.86 12.98
N VAL A 81 21.12 -18.71 12.96
CA VAL A 81 22.00 -18.96 11.78
C VAL A 81 21.76 -20.33 11.12
N LYS A 82 21.18 -21.29 11.85
CA LYS A 82 20.72 -22.57 11.31
C LYS A 82 19.28 -22.84 11.72
N PRO A 83 18.46 -23.38 10.80
CA PRO A 83 17.10 -23.74 11.13
C PRO A 83 17.08 -24.95 12.07
N THR A 84 16.00 -25.09 12.82
CA THR A 84 15.86 -26.21 13.77
C THR A 84 15.42 -27.46 13.02
N LEU A 85 16.07 -28.60 13.29
CA LEU A 85 15.72 -29.88 12.67
C LEU A 85 14.72 -30.65 13.55
N PHE A 86 13.68 -31.21 12.93
CA PHE A 86 12.73 -32.08 13.62
C PHE A 86 13.30 -33.48 13.81
N ASP A 87 13.36 -33.93 15.07
CA ASP A 87 13.76 -35.30 15.38
C ASP A 87 12.56 -36.23 15.35
N LYS A 88 12.42 -36.96 14.24
CA LYS A 88 11.36 -37.97 14.04
C LYS A 88 11.40 -39.13 15.04
N LYS A 89 12.52 -39.32 15.77
CA LYS A 89 12.65 -40.39 16.77
C LYS A 89 12.20 -39.94 18.16
N LYS A 90 12.15 -38.63 18.41
CA LYS A 90 11.69 -38.09 19.69
C LYS A 90 10.17 -38.25 19.80
N PRO A 91 9.65 -38.79 20.92
CA PRO A 91 8.20 -38.83 21.13
C PRO A 91 7.61 -37.42 21.04
N VAL A 92 6.55 -37.28 20.24
CA VAL A 92 5.82 -36.02 20.10
C VAL A 92 4.99 -35.81 21.37
N PRO A 93 5.19 -34.71 22.12
CA PRO A 93 4.38 -34.39 23.30
C PRO A 93 2.90 -34.17 22.93
N ALA A 94 2.02 -34.20 23.92
CA ALA A 94 0.62 -33.83 23.72
C ALA A 94 0.50 -32.40 23.15
N PRO A 95 -0.49 -32.14 22.26
CA PRO A 95 -0.73 -30.81 21.70
C PRO A 95 -0.86 -29.72 22.77
N VAL A 96 -0.20 -28.59 22.54
CA VAL A 96 -0.25 -27.42 23.42
C VAL A 96 -1.00 -26.26 22.76
N GLU A 97 -1.87 -25.61 23.53
CA GLU A 97 -2.43 -24.30 23.16
C GLU A 97 -1.43 -23.20 23.52
N ILE A 98 -0.95 -22.46 22.52
CA ILE A 98 -0.11 -21.28 22.71
C ILE A 98 -1.01 -20.05 22.72
N LYS A 99 -0.91 -19.24 23.78
CA LYS A 99 -1.72 -18.02 23.90
C LYS A 99 -1.04 -16.87 23.18
N PRO A 100 -1.68 -16.23 22.17
CA PRO A 100 -1.14 -15.05 21.53
C PRO A 100 -0.91 -13.90 22.50
N ALA A 101 0.04 -13.02 22.17
CA ALA A 101 0.23 -11.77 22.87
C ALA A 101 -1.01 -10.88 22.72
N VAL A 102 -1.34 -10.11 23.78
CA VAL A 102 -2.43 -9.13 23.71
C VAL A 102 -2.04 -8.06 22.67
N PRO A 103 -2.90 -7.73 21.69
CA PRO A 103 -2.60 -6.72 20.70
C PRO A 103 -2.19 -5.40 21.37
N LYS A 104 -0.98 -4.91 21.08
CA LYS A 104 -0.56 -3.57 21.48
C LYS A 104 -1.34 -2.58 20.63
N ILE A 105 -2.47 -2.10 21.12
CA ILE A 105 -3.11 -0.91 20.51
C ILE A 105 -2.15 0.26 20.76
N PRO A 106 -1.59 0.90 19.72
CA PRO A 106 -0.78 2.10 19.93
C PRO A 106 -1.70 3.16 20.54
N ILE A 107 -1.38 3.59 21.76
CA ILE A 107 -2.06 4.73 22.37
C ILE A 107 -1.68 5.93 21.49
N ALA A 108 -2.62 6.41 20.68
CA ALA A 108 -2.48 7.72 20.08
C ALA A 108 -2.28 8.73 21.21
N ASP A 109 -1.18 9.48 21.16
CA ASP A 109 -0.93 10.58 22.09
C ASP A 109 -2.18 11.46 22.13
N LYS A 110 -2.83 11.51 23.29
CA LYS A 110 -4.01 12.34 23.50
C LYS A 110 -3.62 13.79 23.20
N PRO A 111 -4.31 14.50 22.31
CA PRO A 111 -4.21 15.95 22.27
C PRO A 111 -4.71 16.49 23.60
N GLY A 112 -3.82 17.10 24.37
CA GLY A 112 -4.24 17.91 25.51
C GLY A 112 -4.99 19.13 24.99
N VAL A 113 -6.22 19.34 25.47
CA VAL A 113 -6.79 20.62 25.95
C VAL A 113 -8.27 20.41 26.30
N GLY A 114 -8.61 20.72 27.56
CA GLY A 114 -9.77 21.54 27.96
C GLY A 114 -11.20 21.02 27.74
N GLY A 115 -11.91 20.83 28.87
CA GLY A 115 -13.36 21.05 28.96
C GLY A 115 -14.22 19.80 29.02
N LYS A 116 -14.57 19.36 30.23
CA LYS A 116 -15.66 18.39 30.46
C LYS A 116 -17.00 19.06 30.16
N VAL A 117 -17.79 18.48 29.26
CA VAL A 117 -19.24 18.66 29.23
C VAL A 117 -19.87 17.26 29.18
N ASN A 118 -20.61 16.90 30.23
CA ASN A 118 -21.40 15.68 30.30
C ASN A 118 -22.73 15.91 29.57
N VAL A 119 -23.00 15.13 28.53
CA VAL A 119 -24.37 14.92 28.04
C VAL A 119 -24.57 13.44 27.82
N GLU A 120 -25.45 12.87 28.64
CA GLU A 120 -25.93 11.49 28.56
C GLU A 120 -26.89 11.37 27.35
N VAL A 121 -26.53 10.58 26.34
CA VAL A 121 -27.44 10.26 25.23
C VAL A 121 -27.54 8.74 25.08
N LYS A 122 -28.75 8.21 25.31
CA LYS A 122 -29.12 6.80 25.11
C LYS A 122 -28.82 6.36 23.69
N LYS A 123 -28.10 5.24 23.56
CA LYS A 123 -27.69 4.60 22.30
C LYS A 123 -28.85 3.76 21.71
N PRO A 124 -29.30 4.00 20.47
CA PRO A 124 -30.02 3.01 19.68
C PRO A 124 -29.00 2.08 18.99
N GLU A 125 -29.27 0.77 18.98
CA GLU A 125 -28.45 -0.22 18.27
C GLU A 125 -28.53 0.01 16.74
N LEU A 126 -27.36 0.18 16.12
CA LEU A 126 -27.17 0.18 14.66
C LEU A 126 -26.37 -1.07 14.25
N PRO A 127 -26.56 -1.58 13.01
CA PRO A 127 -25.95 -2.81 12.53
C PRO A 127 -24.42 -2.73 12.50
N ALA A 128 -23.74 -3.87 12.62
CA ALA A 128 -22.28 -3.99 12.66
C ALA A 128 -21.59 -3.20 11.52
N VAL A 129 -21.03 -2.04 11.87
CA VAL A 129 -20.16 -1.26 10.99
C VAL A 129 -18.87 -2.05 10.84
N ALA A 130 -18.49 -2.38 9.60
CA ALA A 130 -17.19 -2.96 9.31
C ALA A 130 -16.09 -2.09 9.93
N ASP A 131 -15.18 -2.71 10.69
CA ASP A 131 -14.11 -2.09 11.47
C ASP A 131 -13.00 -1.51 10.57
N LYS A 132 -13.37 -0.51 9.76
CA LYS A 132 -12.48 0.25 8.88
C LYS A 132 -12.37 1.69 9.41
N PRO A 133 -11.14 2.24 9.51
CA PRO A 133 -10.93 3.65 9.85
C PRO A 133 -11.63 4.60 8.89
N ALA A 134 -11.86 5.84 9.32
CA ALA A 134 -12.34 6.90 8.45
C ALA A 134 -11.36 7.13 7.27
N PRO A 135 -11.85 7.47 6.05
CA PRO A 135 -10.97 7.73 4.91
C PRO A 135 -9.90 8.79 5.22
N GLY A 136 -8.66 8.55 4.78
CA GLY A 136 -7.51 9.42 5.03
C GLY A 136 -6.90 9.30 6.44
N VAL A 137 -7.48 8.48 7.32
CA VAL A 137 -6.94 8.19 8.65
C VAL A 137 -6.30 6.80 8.65
N TYR A 138 -5.03 6.73 9.01
CA TYR A 138 -4.33 5.46 9.19
C TYR A 138 -4.47 4.97 10.63
N VAL A 139 -4.82 3.70 10.78
CA VAL A 139 -4.81 2.98 12.06
C VAL A 139 -4.00 1.70 11.86
N PRO A 140 -2.92 1.50 12.62
CA PRO A 140 -2.09 0.30 12.52
C PRO A 140 -2.93 -0.99 12.62
N GLY A 141 -2.64 -1.95 11.74
CA GLY A 141 -3.35 -3.22 11.67
C GLY A 141 -4.74 -3.17 11.01
N LYS A 142 -5.22 -2.00 10.57
CA LYS A 142 -6.48 -1.87 9.82
C LYS A 142 -6.24 -1.46 8.36
N PRO A 143 -7.13 -1.87 7.43
CA PRO A 143 -7.02 -1.44 6.03
C PRO A 143 -7.12 0.08 5.90
N TYR A 144 -6.18 0.68 5.17
CA TYR A 144 -6.23 2.11 4.85
C TYR A 144 -7.19 2.38 3.70
N THR A 145 -8.05 3.40 3.84
CA THR A 145 -8.97 3.83 2.79
C THR A 145 -8.65 5.26 2.39
N PRO A 146 -8.31 5.54 1.12
CA PRO A 146 -8.04 6.90 0.66
C PRO A 146 -9.34 7.72 0.57
N VAL A 147 -9.23 9.02 0.83
CA VAL A 147 -10.24 10.02 0.50
C VAL A 147 -10.30 10.18 -1.02
N LYS A 148 -11.50 10.16 -1.59
CA LYS A 148 -11.70 10.51 -3.00
C LYS A 148 -11.38 12.00 -3.18
N VAL A 149 -10.35 12.28 -3.98
CA VAL A 149 -9.98 13.64 -4.38
C VAL A 149 -10.42 13.83 -5.82
N ASP A 150 -11.24 14.83 -6.08
CA ASP A 150 -11.65 15.16 -7.44
C ASP A 150 -10.46 15.83 -8.16
N ILE A 151 -10.05 15.25 -9.29
CA ILE A 151 -9.00 15.81 -10.14
C ILE A 151 -9.68 16.57 -11.27
N PRO A 152 -9.32 17.84 -11.52
CA PRO A 152 -9.89 18.61 -12.62
C PRO A 152 -9.70 17.88 -13.96
N ALA A 153 -10.76 17.79 -14.76
CA ALA A 153 -10.64 17.32 -16.14
C ALA A 153 -9.87 18.35 -16.97
N PRO A 154 -9.01 17.94 -17.92
CA PRO A 154 -8.34 18.87 -18.82
C PRO A 154 -9.32 19.74 -19.60
N LEU A 155 -8.88 20.93 -20.01
CA LEU A 155 -9.67 21.83 -20.84
C LEU A 155 -10.07 21.16 -22.18
N PRO A 156 -11.34 21.30 -22.63
CA PRO A 156 -11.78 20.76 -23.92
C PRO A 156 -10.93 21.27 -25.08
N GLY A 157 -10.40 20.36 -25.90
CA GLY A 157 -9.54 20.69 -27.06
C GLY A 157 -8.06 20.94 -26.72
N SER A 158 -7.65 20.82 -25.45
CA SER A 158 -6.24 20.90 -25.08
C SER A 158 -5.49 19.67 -25.60
N SER A 159 -4.50 19.88 -26.47
CA SER A 159 -3.55 18.85 -26.91
C SER A 159 -2.19 19.10 -26.24
N ALA A 160 -1.67 18.11 -25.53
CA ALA A 160 -0.32 18.18 -24.98
C ALA A 160 0.65 17.22 -25.67
N HIS A 161 1.90 17.65 -25.80
CA HIS A 161 3.00 16.78 -26.18
C HIS A 161 3.25 15.78 -25.04
N ARG A 162 3.29 14.49 -25.40
CA ARG A 162 3.59 13.41 -24.47
C ARG A 162 5.02 12.93 -24.71
N ASN A 163 5.79 12.92 -23.64
CA ASN A 163 7.14 12.37 -23.63
C ASN A 163 7.12 10.98 -23.00
N ALA A 164 8.02 10.14 -23.51
CA ALA A 164 8.24 8.79 -23.01
C ALA A 164 9.04 8.79 -21.71
N ILE A 165 8.46 8.23 -20.68
CA ILE A 165 9.04 8.03 -19.35
C ILE A 165 9.36 6.55 -19.20
N GLU A 166 10.64 6.23 -19.05
CA GLU A 166 11.12 4.86 -18.88
C GLU A 166 11.22 4.56 -17.39
N PHE A 167 10.45 3.59 -16.91
CA PHE A 167 10.34 3.26 -15.49
C PHE A 167 10.19 1.76 -15.31
N TYR A 168 11.12 1.13 -14.57
CA TYR A 168 11.24 -0.33 -14.41
C TYR A 168 11.00 -1.11 -15.71
N GLY A 169 11.78 -0.80 -16.75
CA GLY A 169 11.69 -1.46 -18.05
C GLY A 169 10.36 -1.28 -18.80
N THR A 170 9.57 -0.28 -18.41
CA THR A 170 8.26 0.04 -18.99
C THR A 170 8.24 1.47 -19.48
N ARG A 171 7.71 1.67 -20.70
CA ARG A 171 7.55 2.99 -21.31
C ARG A 171 6.16 3.54 -21.04
N PHE A 172 6.11 4.75 -20.49
CA PHE A 172 4.88 5.47 -20.17
C PHE A 172 4.82 6.81 -20.92
N GLU A 173 3.67 7.17 -21.46
CA GLU A 173 3.49 8.43 -22.19
C GLU A 173 2.79 9.46 -21.31
N VAL A 174 3.48 10.57 -21.02
CA VAL A 174 3.04 11.61 -20.06
C VAL A 174 3.07 12.98 -20.71
N ALA A 175 1.96 13.73 -20.59
CA ALA A 175 1.91 15.13 -20.96
C ALA A 175 2.90 15.95 -20.13
N THR A 176 3.85 16.61 -20.79
CA THR A 176 5.01 17.23 -20.11
C THR A 176 5.26 18.68 -20.49
N ASP A 177 4.47 19.27 -21.38
CA ASP A 177 4.63 20.68 -21.82
C ASP A 177 4.81 21.66 -20.66
N VAL A 178 4.05 21.45 -19.58
CA VAL A 178 4.07 22.33 -18.40
C VAL A 178 5.35 22.24 -17.57
N ILE A 179 6.13 21.18 -17.74
CA ILE A 179 7.40 20.93 -17.04
C ILE A 179 8.58 20.77 -18.01
N ASP A 180 8.38 21.02 -19.30
CA ASP A 180 9.46 21.01 -20.27
C ASP A 180 10.43 22.16 -20.00
N GLY A 181 11.74 21.86 -19.99
CA GLY A 181 12.77 22.80 -19.59
C GLY A 181 12.60 23.38 -18.17
N PHE A 182 11.87 22.70 -17.26
CA PHE A 182 11.62 23.22 -15.92
C PHE A 182 12.92 23.49 -15.16
N GLU A 183 13.01 24.69 -14.57
CA GLU A 183 14.05 25.07 -13.64
C GLU A 183 13.48 25.75 -12.40
N LEU A 184 13.89 25.27 -11.22
CA LEU A 184 13.46 25.86 -9.96
C LEU A 184 14.14 27.22 -9.72
N GLY A 185 15.41 27.35 -10.11
CA GLY A 185 16.18 28.59 -10.01
C GLY A 185 16.65 28.93 -8.59
N GLY A 186 16.65 27.96 -7.67
CA GLY A 186 17.19 28.06 -6.31
C GLY A 186 16.28 27.49 -5.22
N THR A 187 16.84 27.24 -4.04
CA THR A 187 16.13 26.57 -2.92
C THR A 187 15.50 27.54 -1.90
N SER A 188 15.49 28.85 -2.20
CA SER A 188 14.81 29.84 -1.35
C SER A 188 13.30 29.72 -1.45
N GLU A 189 12.61 30.06 -0.37
CA GLU A 189 11.16 30.01 -0.19
C GLU A 189 10.43 30.80 -1.29
N SER A 190 10.97 31.96 -1.68
CA SER A 190 10.42 32.78 -2.77
C SER A 190 10.50 32.11 -4.15
N LYS A 191 11.57 31.35 -4.42
CA LYS A 191 11.74 30.60 -5.68
C LYS A 191 10.80 29.40 -5.73
N VAL A 192 10.67 28.68 -4.61
CA VAL A 192 9.72 27.56 -4.45
C VAL A 192 8.28 28.04 -4.64
N ALA A 193 7.86 29.09 -3.94
CA ALA A 193 6.51 29.66 -4.06
C ALA A 193 6.24 30.20 -5.48
N GLY A 194 7.26 30.83 -6.09
CA GLY A 194 7.20 31.31 -7.47
C GLY A 194 7.00 30.17 -8.47
N ALA A 195 7.77 29.09 -8.34
CA ALA A 195 7.62 27.90 -9.19
C ALA A 195 6.25 27.24 -9.03
N TRP A 196 5.76 27.11 -7.79
CA TRP A 196 4.40 26.60 -7.52
C TRP A 196 3.34 27.45 -8.23
N SER A 197 3.42 28.77 -8.08
CA SER A 197 2.48 29.71 -8.69
C SER A 197 2.53 29.66 -10.22
N ARG A 198 3.71 29.51 -10.82
CA ARG A 198 3.88 29.38 -12.27
C ARG A 198 3.19 28.12 -12.79
N LEU A 199 3.45 26.96 -12.17
CA LEU A 199 2.85 25.70 -12.60
C LEU A 199 1.32 25.68 -12.39
N CYS A 200 0.81 26.26 -11.30
CA CYS A 200 -0.64 26.35 -11.07
C CYS A 200 -1.37 27.22 -12.11
N LYS A 201 -0.70 28.25 -12.63
CA LYS A 201 -1.23 29.12 -13.71
C LYS A 201 -1.14 28.49 -15.09
N ALA A 202 -0.28 27.49 -15.26
CA ALA A 202 -0.16 26.74 -16.51
C ALA A 202 -1.14 25.55 -16.55
N ASP A 203 -1.32 24.96 -17.74
CA ASP A 203 -2.18 23.80 -17.96
C ASP A 203 -1.54 22.49 -17.45
N HIS A 204 -1.39 22.38 -16.14
CA HIS A 204 -0.84 21.20 -15.47
C HIS A 204 -1.83 20.04 -15.38
N GLU A 205 -3.10 20.24 -15.75
CA GLU A 205 -4.15 19.24 -15.57
C GLU A 205 -3.92 18.00 -16.44
N GLN A 206 -3.39 18.17 -17.66
CA GLN A 206 -3.02 17.02 -18.50
C GLN A 206 -1.95 16.13 -17.86
N LEU A 207 -0.91 16.75 -17.30
CA LEU A 207 0.18 16.04 -16.61
C LEU A 207 -0.37 15.22 -15.43
N ILE A 208 -1.20 15.83 -14.59
CA ILE A 208 -1.79 15.16 -13.42
C ILE A 208 -2.73 14.03 -13.84
N ASN A 209 -3.58 14.26 -14.86
CA ASN A 209 -4.51 13.23 -15.35
C ASN A 209 -3.77 12.04 -15.97
N ASP A 210 -2.72 12.26 -16.76
CA ASP A 210 -1.90 11.18 -17.30
C ASP A 210 -1.24 10.38 -16.18
N CYS A 211 -0.64 11.03 -15.18
CA CYS A 211 -0.03 10.34 -14.05
C CYS A 211 -1.03 9.44 -13.31
N ILE A 212 -2.23 9.94 -13.03
CA ILE A 212 -3.25 9.20 -12.27
C ILE A 212 -3.89 8.09 -13.11
N ARG A 213 -4.11 8.34 -14.41
CA ARG A 213 -4.57 7.33 -15.36
C ARG A 213 -3.56 6.17 -15.42
N LEU A 214 -2.27 6.47 -15.61
CA LEU A 214 -1.21 5.47 -15.68
C LEU A 214 -1.07 4.69 -14.38
N LYS A 215 -1.15 5.36 -13.22
CA LYS A 215 -1.19 4.69 -11.91
C LYS A 215 -2.28 3.61 -11.88
N LYS A 216 -3.48 3.93 -12.36
CA LYS A 216 -4.63 3.01 -12.37
C LYS A 216 -4.49 1.91 -13.41
N GLU A 217 -4.15 2.26 -14.65
CA GLU A 217 -4.02 1.32 -15.78
C GLU A 217 -2.95 0.26 -15.51
N HIS A 218 -1.87 0.64 -14.84
CA HIS A 218 -0.75 -0.26 -14.53
C HIS A 218 -0.74 -0.77 -13.09
N GLN A 219 -1.83 -0.58 -12.35
CA GLN A 219 -2.00 -1.09 -10.99
C GLN A 219 -0.86 -0.70 -10.02
N MET A 220 -0.30 0.49 -10.20
CA MET A 220 0.74 1.01 -9.31
C MET A 220 0.13 1.30 -7.94
N ASN A 221 0.72 0.74 -6.87
CA ASN A 221 0.43 1.21 -5.52
C ASN A 221 1.03 2.62 -5.32
N ASP A 222 0.78 3.22 -4.15
CA ASP A 222 1.19 4.60 -3.93
C ASP A 222 2.72 4.75 -3.86
N TRP A 223 3.45 3.72 -3.41
CA TRP A 223 4.91 3.71 -3.46
C TRP A 223 5.45 3.66 -4.89
N ALA A 224 4.95 2.74 -5.73
CA ALA A 224 5.30 2.69 -7.16
C ALA A 224 4.99 4.02 -7.85
N PHE A 225 3.85 4.63 -7.53
CA PHE A 225 3.48 5.94 -8.05
C PHE A 225 4.44 7.05 -7.60
N LEU A 226 4.82 7.07 -6.32
CA LEU A 226 5.80 8.02 -5.79
C LEU A 226 7.14 7.92 -6.51
N MET A 227 7.61 6.69 -6.77
CA MET A 227 8.84 6.41 -7.51
C MET A 227 8.70 6.77 -9.00
N PHE A 228 7.55 6.54 -9.62
CA PHE A 228 7.27 6.96 -10.99
C PHE A 228 7.35 8.48 -11.14
N ILE A 229 6.76 9.25 -10.21
CA ILE A 229 6.83 10.72 -10.24
C ILE A 229 8.28 11.21 -10.04
N LYS A 230 9.07 10.55 -9.19
CA LYS A 230 10.50 10.84 -9.07
C LYS A 230 11.20 10.64 -10.42
N GLN A 231 10.97 9.50 -11.08
CA GLN A 231 11.59 9.16 -12.36
C GLN A 231 11.21 10.15 -13.46
N LEU A 232 9.93 10.54 -13.52
CA LEU A 232 9.46 11.62 -14.40
C LEU A 232 10.26 12.91 -14.16
N GLY A 233 10.40 13.34 -12.90
CA GLY A 233 11.21 14.51 -12.56
C GLY A 233 12.68 14.37 -12.98
N VAL A 234 13.29 13.20 -12.76
CA VAL A 234 14.67 12.92 -13.16
C VAL A 234 14.85 13.01 -14.68
N GLN A 235 13.91 12.49 -15.47
CA GLN A 235 13.99 12.56 -16.93
C GLN A 235 13.78 13.99 -17.45
N MET A 236 12.91 14.78 -16.81
CA MET A 236 12.61 16.15 -17.25
C MET A 236 13.68 17.17 -16.82
N CYS A 237 14.23 17.04 -15.60
CA CYS A 237 15.20 17.98 -15.06
C CYS A 237 16.66 17.52 -15.20
N GLY A 238 16.89 16.22 -15.34
CA GLY A 238 18.20 15.59 -15.30
C GLY A 238 18.61 15.13 -13.89
N VAL A 239 19.34 14.02 -13.82
CA VAL A 239 19.73 13.32 -12.57
C VAL A 239 20.51 14.18 -11.57
N ALA A 240 21.23 15.20 -12.04
CA ALA A 240 22.02 16.10 -11.20
C ALA A 240 21.15 17.18 -10.52
N LYS A 241 19.96 17.50 -11.05
CA LYS A 241 19.08 18.56 -10.55
C LYS A 241 18.14 18.05 -9.45
N LYS A 242 18.71 17.48 -8.37
CA LYS A 242 17.94 16.85 -7.28
C LYS A 242 16.93 17.80 -6.62
N ASP A 243 17.27 19.07 -6.50
CA ASP A 243 16.39 20.09 -5.89
C ASP A 243 15.13 20.32 -6.75
N ASP A 244 15.30 20.42 -8.07
CA ASP A 244 14.22 20.57 -9.05
C ASP A 244 13.33 19.32 -9.09
N VAL A 245 13.93 18.13 -9.06
CA VAL A 245 13.22 16.85 -8.97
C VAL A 245 12.36 16.77 -7.71
N ALA A 246 12.92 17.10 -6.54
CA ALA A 246 12.20 17.08 -5.28
C ALA A 246 11.00 18.05 -5.29
N PHE A 247 11.18 19.23 -5.88
CA PHE A 247 10.10 20.20 -6.05
C PHE A 247 8.99 19.67 -6.99
N LEU A 248 9.33 19.15 -8.18
CA LEU A 248 8.34 18.61 -9.10
C LEU A 248 7.59 17.41 -8.51
N GLN A 249 8.31 16.55 -7.79
CA GLN A 249 7.72 15.41 -7.10
C GLN A 249 6.72 15.89 -6.04
N MET A 250 7.08 16.89 -5.23
CA MET A 250 6.16 17.51 -4.27
C MET A 250 4.94 18.13 -4.95
N PHE A 251 5.13 18.86 -6.04
CA PHE A 251 4.06 19.52 -6.78
C PHE A 251 3.04 18.50 -7.30
N ILE A 252 3.50 17.51 -8.06
CA ILE A 252 2.64 16.51 -8.69
C ILE A 252 1.92 15.67 -7.62
N LEU A 253 2.61 15.20 -6.58
CA LEU A 253 2.00 14.39 -5.52
C LEU A 253 0.95 15.17 -4.72
N ASN A 254 1.20 16.44 -4.38
CA ASN A 254 0.18 17.28 -3.73
C ASN A 254 -1.05 17.49 -4.62
N LYS A 255 -0.85 17.70 -5.94
CA LYS A 255 -1.95 17.82 -6.91
C LYS A 255 -2.73 16.52 -7.11
N CYS A 256 -2.07 15.37 -6.95
CA CYS A 256 -2.70 14.05 -6.89
C CYS A 256 -3.37 13.75 -5.54
N GLY A 257 -3.28 14.66 -4.57
CA GLY A 257 -3.95 14.56 -3.28
C GLY A 257 -3.16 13.85 -2.18
N TYR A 258 -1.86 13.63 -2.35
CA TYR A 258 -1.01 13.03 -1.32
C TYR A 258 -0.44 14.07 -0.36
N LYS A 259 -0.37 13.69 0.92
CA LYS A 259 0.31 14.40 1.99
C LYS A 259 1.82 14.24 1.84
N VAL A 260 2.40 15.15 1.06
CA VAL A 260 3.85 15.31 0.97
C VAL A 260 4.25 16.76 1.21
N ARG A 261 5.46 16.97 1.71
CA ARG A 261 6.00 18.30 1.98
C ARG A 261 7.36 18.45 1.33
N LEU A 262 7.69 19.68 0.96
CA LEU A 262 9.06 20.02 0.63
C LEU A 262 9.79 20.45 1.91
N SER A 263 11.05 20.04 2.03
CA SER A 263 11.89 20.42 3.15
C SER A 263 13.28 20.80 2.68
N LYS A 264 14.02 21.53 3.52
CA LYS A 264 15.42 21.87 3.32
C LYS A 264 16.26 21.22 4.42
N ILE A 265 17.22 20.41 4.02
CA ILE A 265 18.19 19.72 4.88
C ILE A 265 19.57 20.00 4.29
N ASN A 266 20.45 20.63 5.07
CA ASN A 266 21.78 21.08 4.60
C ASN A 266 21.70 21.90 3.29
N ASP A 267 20.76 22.85 3.24
CA ASP A 267 20.47 23.71 2.07
C ASP A 267 20.03 22.99 0.78
N LYS A 268 19.75 21.68 0.86
CA LYS A 268 19.21 20.86 -0.22
C LYS A 268 17.74 20.53 0.01
N LEU A 269 16.97 20.55 -1.08
CA LEU A 269 15.56 20.21 -1.04
C LEU A 269 15.39 18.68 -1.01
N LYS A 270 14.56 18.22 -0.08
CA LYS A 270 14.18 16.82 0.07
C LYS A 270 12.67 16.73 0.26
N LEU A 271 12.08 15.67 -0.27
CA LEU A 271 10.67 15.37 -0.07
C LEU A 271 10.47 14.75 1.33
N LEU A 272 9.41 15.18 2.02
CA LEU A 272 8.90 14.47 3.19
C LEU A 272 7.60 13.76 2.82
N VAL A 273 7.49 12.49 3.17
CA VAL A 273 6.40 11.60 2.75
C VAL A 273 5.65 11.11 3.98
N ALA A 274 4.31 11.20 3.95
CA ALA A 274 3.45 10.64 4.99
C ALA A 274 2.86 9.30 4.56
N PRO A 275 3.44 8.15 4.98
CA PRO A 275 2.92 6.83 4.66
C PRO A 275 1.73 6.44 5.55
N ALA A 276 0.86 5.59 5.03
CA ALA A 276 -0.07 4.79 5.82
C ALA A 276 0.64 3.50 6.25
N GLY A 277 1.55 3.64 7.21
CA GLY A 277 2.45 2.57 7.64
C GLY A 277 3.69 3.14 8.33
N THR A 278 4.52 2.24 8.81
CA THR A 278 5.83 2.57 9.38
C THR A 278 6.90 2.32 8.33
N ILE A 279 7.79 3.30 8.15
CA ILE A 279 9.00 3.11 7.35
C ILE A 279 10.19 3.06 8.30
N PHE A 280 10.78 1.89 8.46
CA PHE A 280 11.83 1.66 9.45
C PHE A 280 13.16 2.28 9.02
N GLY A 281 13.95 2.70 10.01
CA GLY A 281 15.28 3.26 9.81
C GLY A 281 15.32 4.65 9.16
N ILE A 282 14.17 5.25 8.84
CA ILE A 282 14.09 6.55 8.18
C ILE A 282 13.71 7.66 9.17
N PRO A 283 14.49 8.75 9.27
CA PRO A 283 14.14 9.90 10.09
C PRO A 283 12.80 10.51 9.71
N TYR A 284 12.05 10.99 10.69
CA TYR A 284 10.75 11.62 10.46
C TYR A 284 10.49 12.80 11.39
N ILE A 285 9.55 13.64 11.00
CA ILE A 285 8.93 14.65 11.86
C ILE A 285 7.44 14.37 11.98
N THR A 286 6.85 14.71 13.13
CA THR A 286 5.42 14.51 13.36
C THR A 286 4.68 15.84 13.29
N PHE A 287 3.64 15.90 12.45
CA PHE A 287 2.72 17.03 12.37
C PHE A 287 1.29 16.56 12.60
N LYS A 288 0.62 17.14 13.61
CA LYS A 288 -0.80 16.85 13.91
C LYS A 288 -1.09 15.34 13.97
N GLY A 289 -0.18 14.56 14.56
CA GLY A 289 -0.29 13.10 14.69
C GLY A 289 0.11 12.29 13.45
N VAL A 290 0.54 12.93 12.35
CA VAL A 290 1.01 12.25 11.13
C VAL A 290 2.53 12.31 11.05
N LYS A 291 3.19 11.15 10.87
CA LYS A 291 4.63 11.06 10.64
C LYS A 291 4.94 11.37 9.17
N TYR A 292 5.89 12.28 8.95
CA TYR A 292 6.44 12.62 7.63
C TYR A 292 7.91 12.22 7.61
N TYR A 293 8.23 11.18 6.85
CA TYR A 293 9.56 10.58 6.72
C TYR A 293 10.37 11.30 5.65
N VAL A 294 11.67 11.46 5.90
CA VAL A 294 12.62 12.04 4.93
C VAL A 294 12.85 11.04 3.81
N PHE A 295 12.33 11.32 2.62
CA PHE A 295 12.52 10.47 1.45
C PHE A 295 13.99 10.50 1.00
N GLU A 296 14.56 9.32 0.76
CA GLU A 296 15.98 9.15 0.44
C GLU A 296 16.90 9.88 1.44
N ALA A 297 16.66 9.65 2.73
CA ALA A 297 17.48 10.19 3.81
C ALA A 297 18.94 9.75 3.66
N ASP A 298 19.87 10.69 3.83
CA ASP A 298 21.29 10.40 3.78
C ASP A 298 21.71 9.71 5.10
N LYS A 299 22.45 8.60 5.02
CA LYS A 299 22.93 7.88 6.21
C LYS A 299 23.80 8.81 7.08
N GLY A 300 23.42 8.98 8.35
CA GLY A 300 24.09 9.91 9.26
C GLY A 300 23.91 11.39 8.89
N GLY A 301 22.92 11.70 8.05
CA GLY A 301 22.59 13.06 7.65
C GLY A 301 22.07 13.94 8.79
N SER A 302 21.88 15.22 8.49
CA SER A 302 21.39 16.19 9.47
C SER A 302 19.94 15.90 9.87
N MET A 303 19.67 15.96 11.17
CA MET A 303 18.32 15.85 11.73
C MET A 303 17.58 17.21 11.75
N ALA A 304 18.25 18.30 11.35
CA ALA A 304 17.61 19.61 11.23
C ALA A 304 16.86 19.71 9.90
N VAL A 305 15.53 19.71 9.98
CA VAL A 305 14.62 19.76 8.85
C VAL A 305 13.90 21.10 8.84
N TYR A 306 14.08 21.90 7.81
CA TYR A 306 13.35 23.16 7.64
C TYR A 306 12.16 22.92 6.70
N THR A 307 10.95 23.20 7.15
CA THR A 307 9.74 23.03 6.32
C THR A 307 8.61 23.96 6.80
N TYR A 308 7.50 23.94 6.08
CA TYR A 308 6.27 24.68 6.40
C TYR A 308 5.26 23.74 7.09
N SER A 309 4.33 24.29 7.86
CA SER A 309 3.40 23.53 8.72
C SER A 309 2.07 23.17 8.04
N GLN A 310 1.70 23.87 6.98
CA GLN A 310 0.42 23.69 6.29
C GLN A 310 0.50 22.60 5.20
N ASP A 311 -0.46 21.69 5.15
CA ASP A 311 -0.63 20.79 4.00
C ASP A 311 -1.35 21.54 2.87
N PHE A 312 -1.10 21.15 1.62
CA PHE A 312 -1.92 21.60 0.50
C PHE A 312 -3.39 21.18 0.73
N ALA A 313 -4.34 22.04 0.39
CA ALA A 313 -5.74 21.83 0.76
C ALA A 313 -6.31 20.50 0.26
N ASN A 314 -5.89 20.03 -0.93
CA ASN A 314 -6.33 18.76 -1.52
C ASN A 314 -5.46 17.56 -1.12
N ALA A 315 -4.38 17.75 -0.37
CA ALA A 315 -3.53 16.68 0.15
C ALA A 315 -4.24 15.96 1.32
N LYS A 316 -5.14 15.05 0.99
CA LYS A 316 -5.97 14.30 1.94
C LYS A 316 -5.48 12.88 2.21
N ASN A 317 -4.63 12.34 1.34
CA ASN A 317 -4.23 10.94 1.36
C ASN A 317 -2.80 10.75 1.85
N LEU A 318 -2.59 9.79 2.73
CA LEU A 318 -1.29 9.20 3.00
C LEU A 318 -0.86 8.31 1.82
N VAL A 319 0.44 8.01 1.73
CA VAL A 319 1.01 7.05 0.77
C VAL A 319 0.79 5.63 1.31
N CYS A 320 -0.11 4.88 0.69
CA CYS A 320 -0.39 3.51 1.07
C CYS A 320 0.80 2.58 0.75
N MET A 321 1.33 1.93 1.78
CA MET A 321 2.41 0.94 1.65
C MET A 321 1.89 -0.45 1.29
N ASP A 322 0.58 -0.70 1.28
CA ASP A 322 0.05 -2.00 0.88
C ASP A 322 0.14 -2.18 -0.65
N LEU A 323 0.47 -3.39 -1.08
CA LEU A 323 0.40 -3.83 -2.48
C LEU A 323 -0.79 -4.77 -2.66
N SER A 324 -2.00 -4.21 -2.86
CA SER A 324 -3.20 -5.02 -3.09
C SER A 324 -3.23 -5.73 -4.45
N ALA A 325 -2.34 -5.32 -5.36
CA ALA A 325 -2.09 -5.91 -6.67
C ALA A 325 -0.63 -5.69 -7.04
N VAL A 326 -0.07 -6.57 -7.87
CA VAL A 326 1.30 -6.43 -8.39
C VAL A 326 1.30 -5.38 -9.51
N PRO A 327 2.18 -4.34 -9.45
CA PRO A 327 2.31 -3.37 -10.52
C PRO A 327 2.69 -4.01 -11.86
N GLN A 328 2.07 -3.56 -12.94
CA GLN A 328 2.27 -4.11 -14.28
C GLN A 328 3.43 -3.39 -14.99
N PHE A 329 4.62 -3.94 -14.83
CA PHE A 329 5.83 -3.54 -15.56
C PHE A 329 6.09 -4.43 -16.78
N GLY A 330 6.87 -3.92 -17.74
CA GLY A 330 7.37 -4.67 -18.88
C GLY A 330 8.06 -5.94 -18.41
N MET A 331 7.82 -7.05 -19.10
CA MET A 331 8.35 -8.35 -18.68
C MET A 331 9.82 -8.49 -19.05
N GLN A 332 10.66 -8.73 -18.04
CA GLN A 332 12.00 -9.25 -18.22
C GLN A 332 12.14 -10.56 -17.44
N GLU A 333 12.03 -11.69 -18.12
CA GLU A 333 11.96 -12.99 -17.45
C GLU A 333 13.25 -13.36 -16.71
N PHE A 334 13.09 -13.89 -15.50
CA PHE A 334 14.06 -14.71 -14.80
C PHE A 334 13.39 -16.03 -14.42
N SER A 335 14.05 -17.15 -14.76
CA SER A 335 13.51 -18.48 -14.52
C SER A 335 14.46 -19.31 -13.67
N LYS A 336 13.89 -20.08 -12.73
CA LYS A 336 14.61 -20.95 -11.79
C LYS A 336 13.82 -22.23 -11.58
N THR A 337 14.50 -23.37 -11.61
CA THR A 337 13.89 -24.64 -11.19
C THR A 337 14.06 -24.82 -9.69
N VAL A 338 12.96 -25.08 -8.98
CA VAL A 338 12.94 -25.41 -7.56
C VAL A 338 12.35 -26.80 -7.34
N SER A 339 12.89 -27.53 -6.37
CA SER A 339 12.42 -28.87 -6.01
C SER A 339 12.81 -29.22 -4.58
N PRO A 340 11.99 -29.96 -3.82
CA PRO A 340 12.29 -30.36 -2.45
C PRO A 340 13.54 -31.25 -2.33
N SER A 341 13.84 -32.03 -3.37
CA SER A 341 15.05 -32.84 -3.46
C SER A 341 15.30 -33.26 -4.90
N GLU A 342 16.51 -33.68 -5.23
CA GLU A 342 16.85 -34.17 -6.57
C GLU A 342 15.97 -35.35 -7.04
N LYS A 343 15.52 -36.16 -6.07
CA LYS A 343 14.67 -37.34 -6.26
C LYS A 343 13.17 -37.02 -6.26
N SER A 344 12.78 -35.81 -5.88
CA SER A 344 11.38 -35.42 -5.86
C SER A 344 10.81 -35.38 -7.28
N LEU A 345 9.58 -35.89 -7.43
CA LEU A 345 8.81 -35.75 -8.67
C LEU A 345 8.21 -34.35 -8.79
N LEU A 346 8.13 -33.60 -7.69
CA LEU A 346 7.70 -32.21 -7.69
C LEU A 346 8.86 -31.31 -8.07
N LYS A 347 8.96 -31.00 -9.36
CA LYS A 347 9.90 -30.04 -9.93
C LYS A 347 9.10 -28.91 -10.55
N VAL A 348 9.40 -27.68 -10.14
CA VAL A 348 8.69 -26.49 -10.62
C VAL A 348 9.70 -25.61 -11.33
N ASN A 349 9.50 -25.37 -12.63
CA ASN A 349 10.20 -24.32 -13.34
C ASN A 349 9.42 -23.01 -13.13
N THR A 350 9.97 -22.12 -12.33
CA THR A 350 9.35 -20.85 -11.95
C THR A 350 9.82 -19.74 -12.86
N ALA A 351 8.98 -18.71 -13.04
CA ALA A 351 9.28 -17.52 -13.81
C ALA A 351 8.82 -16.28 -13.03
N VAL A 352 9.70 -15.28 -12.92
CA VAL A 352 9.43 -13.97 -12.28
C VAL A 352 9.90 -12.84 -13.18
N ASN A 353 9.42 -11.63 -12.95
CA ASN A 353 9.81 -10.43 -13.70
C ASN A 353 10.95 -9.69 -12.99
N LYS A 354 12.13 -9.57 -13.61
CA LYS A 354 13.27 -8.82 -13.06
C LYS A 354 12.96 -7.34 -12.82
N ASN A 355 12.17 -6.72 -13.69
CA ASN A 355 11.76 -5.32 -13.49
C ASN A 355 10.91 -5.15 -12.21
N LEU A 356 10.13 -6.18 -11.85
CA LEU A 356 9.41 -6.21 -10.58
C LEU A 356 10.36 -6.42 -9.38
N MET A 357 11.43 -7.21 -9.55
CA MET A 357 12.45 -7.39 -8.50
C MET A 357 13.22 -6.09 -8.24
N ASP A 358 13.51 -5.32 -9.28
CA ASP A 358 14.12 -3.99 -9.13
C ASP A 358 13.20 -3.04 -8.35
N PHE A 359 11.89 -3.09 -8.59
CA PHE A 359 10.92 -2.34 -7.80
C PHE A 359 10.88 -2.79 -6.33
N TYR A 360 10.86 -4.09 -6.06
CA TYR A 360 10.87 -4.62 -4.69
C TYR A 360 12.16 -4.29 -3.94
N LYS A 361 13.29 -4.23 -4.65
CA LYS A 361 14.56 -3.77 -4.08
C LYS A 361 14.52 -2.30 -3.66
N ASP A 362 13.80 -1.46 -4.38
CA ASP A 362 13.59 -0.03 -4.06
C ASP A 362 12.42 0.19 -3.08
N TYR A 363 11.76 -0.88 -2.64
CA TYR A 363 10.72 -0.82 -1.62
C TYR A 363 11.35 -0.63 -0.24
N PRO A 364 10.88 0.34 0.58
CA PRO A 364 11.48 0.59 1.87
C PRO A 364 11.06 -0.51 2.86
N GLN A 365 11.89 -0.69 3.88
CA GLN A 365 11.56 -1.57 5.00
C GLN A 365 10.30 -1.07 5.71
N CYS A 366 9.25 -1.89 5.71
CA CYS A 366 7.95 -1.58 6.31
C CYS A 366 7.44 -2.78 7.12
N GLU A 367 6.23 -2.69 7.67
CA GLU A 367 5.68 -3.78 8.46
C GLU A 367 5.58 -5.10 7.67
N VAL A 368 5.92 -6.23 8.29
CA VAL A 368 5.81 -7.58 7.69
C VAL A 368 4.42 -7.86 7.09
N ALA A 369 3.37 -7.25 7.64
CA ALA A 369 2.01 -7.32 7.11
C ALA A 369 1.89 -6.88 5.64
N VAL A 370 2.71 -5.93 5.18
CA VAL A 370 2.74 -5.45 3.79
C VAL A 370 3.17 -6.58 2.86
N TYR A 371 4.29 -7.23 3.18
CA TYR A 371 4.84 -8.38 2.43
C TYR A 371 3.87 -9.56 2.44
N TYR A 372 3.31 -9.85 3.62
CA TYR A 372 2.35 -10.93 3.82
C TYR A 372 1.08 -10.82 2.96
N LYS A 373 0.55 -9.60 2.80
CA LYS A 373 -0.70 -9.30 2.08
C LYS A 373 -0.52 -9.08 0.58
N THR A 374 0.71 -8.84 0.15
CA THR A 374 1.01 -8.68 -1.28
C THR A 374 0.63 -9.97 -1.99
N PRO A 375 -0.01 -9.96 -3.18
CA PRO A 375 -0.25 -11.17 -3.96
C PRO A 375 0.95 -11.54 -4.84
N MET A 376 1.09 -12.81 -5.24
CA MET A 376 2.12 -13.22 -6.21
C MET A 376 1.83 -12.62 -7.59
N SER A 377 2.89 -12.37 -8.37
CA SER A 377 2.74 -12.00 -9.78
C SER A 377 1.99 -13.04 -10.59
N LYS A 378 1.41 -12.61 -11.72
CA LYS A 378 0.69 -13.51 -12.63
C LYS A 378 1.64 -14.55 -13.22
N GLU A 379 2.87 -14.14 -13.52
CA GLU A 379 3.93 -14.95 -14.10
C GLU A 379 4.29 -16.09 -13.14
N LEU A 380 4.55 -15.75 -11.88
CA LEU A 380 4.86 -16.74 -10.85
C LEU A 380 3.69 -17.69 -10.61
N LYS A 381 2.46 -17.18 -10.43
CA LYS A 381 1.28 -18.03 -10.24
C LYS A 381 1.10 -19.02 -11.38
N SER A 382 1.27 -18.56 -12.63
CA SER A 382 1.10 -19.41 -13.82
C SER A 382 2.12 -20.54 -13.88
N ALA A 383 3.34 -20.31 -13.36
CA ALA A 383 4.40 -21.31 -13.33
C ALA A 383 4.33 -22.23 -12.10
N LEU A 384 3.99 -21.67 -10.94
CA LEU A 384 4.06 -22.33 -9.64
C LEU A 384 2.82 -23.16 -9.31
N TYR A 385 1.62 -22.64 -9.58
CA TYR A 385 0.39 -23.25 -9.07
C TYR A 385 0.05 -24.58 -9.73
N PRO A 386 0.13 -24.75 -11.07
CA PRO A 386 -0.26 -26.01 -11.70
C PRO A 386 0.45 -27.27 -11.16
N PRO A 387 1.79 -27.31 -11.01
CA PRO A 387 2.46 -28.49 -10.47
C PRO A 387 2.12 -28.73 -8.98
N LEU A 388 1.97 -27.67 -8.18
CA LEU A 388 1.55 -27.80 -6.78
C LEU A 388 0.12 -28.35 -6.67
N GLN A 389 -0.81 -27.81 -7.46
CA GLN A 389 -2.20 -28.27 -7.53
C GLN A 389 -2.27 -29.75 -7.95
N ALA A 390 -1.45 -30.17 -8.91
CA ALA A 390 -1.37 -31.57 -9.31
C ALA A 390 -0.88 -32.47 -8.16
N ALA A 391 0.11 -32.01 -7.37
CA ALA A 391 0.64 -32.77 -6.24
C ALA A 391 -0.38 -32.95 -5.10
N ILE A 392 -1.24 -31.97 -4.87
CA ILE A 392 -2.26 -32.00 -3.80
C ILE A 392 -3.63 -32.52 -4.24
N LYS A 393 -3.84 -32.80 -5.53
CA LYS A 393 -5.15 -33.18 -6.06
C LYS A 393 -5.69 -34.44 -5.38
N GLY A 394 -6.90 -34.33 -4.83
CA GLY A 394 -7.60 -35.45 -4.18
C GLY A 394 -7.04 -35.83 -2.80
N LYS A 395 -6.20 -34.99 -2.20
CA LYS A 395 -5.68 -35.17 -0.83
C LYS A 395 -6.60 -34.52 0.21
N SER A 396 -6.51 -34.99 1.45
CA SER A 396 -7.08 -34.32 2.62
C SER A 396 -6.41 -32.95 2.83
N GLU A 397 -7.03 -32.04 3.59
CA GLU A 397 -6.40 -30.77 3.96
C GLU A 397 -5.08 -31.02 4.69
N LYS A 398 -5.06 -32.00 5.60
CA LYS A 398 -3.84 -32.44 6.30
C LYS A 398 -2.74 -32.86 5.35
N ASP A 399 -3.02 -33.76 4.41
CA ASP A 399 -2.00 -34.29 3.50
C ASP A 399 -1.54 -33.24 2.49
N ALA A 400 -2.48 -32.43 1.97
CA ALA A 400 -2.17 -31.33 1.06
C ALA A 400 -1.27 -30.29 1.72
N ALA A 401 -1.59 -29.86 2.95
CA ALA A 401 -0.77 -28.90 3.69
C ALA A 401 0.61 -29.48 4.06
N ASN A 402 0.71 -30.77 4.37
CA ASN A 402 2.02 -31.43 4.57
C ASN A 402 2.86 -31.47 3.28
N ILE A 403 2.25 -31.63 2.10
CA ILE A 403 2.97 -31.54 0.82
C ILE A 403 3.47 -30.11 0.58
N LEU A 404 2.63 -29.11 0.84
CA LEU A 404 3.00 -27.70 0.66
C LEU A 404 4.10 -27.26 1.65
N ILE A 405 4.03 -27.69 2.92
CA ILE A 405 5.04 -27.31 3.91
C ILE A 405 6.39 -28.00 3.61
N ASP A 406 6.37 -29.26 3.17
CA ASP A 406 7.58 -29.98 2.74
C ASP A 406 8.23 -29.30 1.52
N PHE A 407 7.40 -28.82 0.58
CA PHE A 407 7.89 -28.04 -0.55
C PHE A 407 8.62 -26.78 -0.11
N VAL A 408 8.05 -25.99 0.81
CA VAL A 408 8.68 -24.77 1.31
C VAL A 408 9.90 -25.07 2.19
N GLN A 409 9.86 -26.10 3.03
CA GLN A 409 10.99 -26.47 3.90
C GLN A 409 12.24 -26.83 3.10
N ASN A 410 12.09 -27.55 1.99
CA ASN A 410 13.21 -28.21 1.31
C ASN A 410 13.57 -27.65 -0.07
N SER A 411 12.72 -26.82 -0.70
CA SER A 411 13.02 -26.27 -2.04
C SER A 411 13.93 -25.04 -2.02
N PHE A 412 14.21 -24.49 -0.84
CA PHE A 412 14.99 -23.26 -0.66
C PHE A 412 16.11 -23.48 0.35
N GLN A 413 17.28 -22.91 0.08
CA GLN A 413 18.36 -22.83 1.06
C GLN A 413 17.94 -21.90 2.22
N TYR A 414 18.47 -22.14 3.41
CA TYR A 414 18.27 -21.24 4.56
C TYR A 414 19.52 -20.38 4.74
N GLN A 415 19.33 -19.08 4.87
CA GLN A 415 20.35 -18.11 5.23
C GLN A 415 19.63 -16.91 5.82
N THR A 416 20.14 -16.35 6.92
CA THR A 416 19.54 -15.15 7.53
C THR A 416 19.74 -13.93 6.63
N ASP A 417 18.79 -13.00 6.66
CA ASP A 417 18.93 -11.74 5.93
C ASP A 417 20.17 -10.93 6.31
N GLY A 418 20.56 -10.96 7.58
CA GLY A 418 21.81 -10.34 8.04
C GLY A 418 23.05 -10.92 7.33
N GLU A 419 23.09 -12.22 7.07
CA GLU A 419 24.18 -12.86 6.32
C GLU A 419 24.07 -12.64 4.81
N GLN A 420 22.86 -12.55 4.26
CA GLN A 420 22.64 -12.44 2.82
C GLN A 420 22.75 -10.99 2.31
N PHE A 421 22.20 -10.03 3.05
CA PHE A 421 22.06 -8.64 2.63
C PHE A 421 22.76 -7.63 3.56
N GLY A 422 23.11 -8.05 4.79
CA GLY A 422 23.69 -7.16 5.82
C GLY A 422 22.64 -6.31 6.55
N TYR A 423 21.35 -6.58 6.33
CA TYR A 423 20.20 -5.94 6.97
C TYR A 423 18.97 -6.85 6.82
N GLU A 424 17.99 -6.69 7.69
CA GLU A 424 16.71 -7.42 7.64
C GLU A 424 15.90 -7.07 6.37
N LYS A 425 15.50 -8.04 5.56
CA LYS A 425 14.84 -7.86 4.27
C LYS A 425 13.76 -8.95 4.05
N PRO A 426 12.56 -8.74 4.62
CA PRO A 426 11.43 -9.61 4.32
C PRO A 426 11.14 -9.63 2.81
N PHE A 427 10.84 -10.81 2.27
CA PHE A 427 10.55 -10.95 0.85
C PHE A 427 9.09 -10.74 0.50
N PHE A 428 8.85 -10.06 -0.62
CA PHE A 428 7.65 -10.33 -1.40
C PHE A 428 7.74 -11.73 -2.00
N MET A 429 6.61 -12.42 -2.20
CA MET A 429 6.64 -13.85 -2.56
C MET A 429 7.45 -14.17 -3.82
N ASP A 430 7.44 -13.30 -4.83
CA ASP A 430 8.26 -13.48 -6.03
C ASP A 430 9.76 -13.48 -5.76
N GLU A 431 10.23 -12.74 -4.75
CA GLU A 431 11.65 -12.67 -4.38
C GLU A 431 12.19 -14.01 -3.87
N ASN A 432 11.33 -14.89 -3.32
CA ASN A 432 11.70 -16.27 -2.92
C ASN A 432 12.24 -17.10 -4.09
N PHE A 433 11.79 -16.79 -5.31
CA PHE A 433 12.17 -17.49 -6.53
C PHE A 433 13.28 -16.78 -7.32
N TYR A 434 13.70 -15.61 -6.85
CA TYR A 434 14.78 -14.81 -7.44
C TYR A 434 16.08 -14.93 -6.63
N TYR A 435 16.02 -14.77 -5.31
CA TYR A 435 17.18 -14.82 -4.43
C TYR A 435 17.65 -16.27 -4.14
N PRO A 436 18.91 -16.45 -3.65
CA PRO A 436 19.48 -17.78 -3.47
C PRO A 436 18.94 -18.54 -2.25
N ALA A 437 18.57 -17.85 -1.17
CA ALA A 437 18.07 -18.43 0.07
C ALA A 437 16.93 -17.60 0.67
N CYS A 438 16.20 -18.24 1.59
CA CYS A 438 15.04 -17.70 2.31
C CYS A 438 15.14 -18.08 3.80
N ASP A 439 14.89 -17.14 4.69
CA ASP A 439 14.84 -17.36 6.13
C ASP A 439 13.40 -17.58 6.64
N CYS A 440 13.10 -17.24 7.88
CA CYS A 440 11.91 -17.77 8.55
C CYS A 440 10.62 -17.06 8.14
N GLU A 441 10.62 -15.73 8.01
CA GLU A 441 9.46 -14.96 7.59
C GLU A 441 9.12 -15.21 6.12
N ASP A 442 10.13 -15.30 5.26
CA ASP A 442 9.96 -15.57 3.83
C ASP A 442 9.18 -16.86 3.61
N ARG A 443 9.63 -17.93 4.29
CA ARG A 443 9.04 -19.26 4.26
C ARG A 443 7.63 -19.24 4.83
N ALA A 444 7.41 -18.54 5.95
CA ALA A 444 6.10 -18.46 6.60
C ALA A 444 5.08 -17.68 5.74
N ILE A 445 5.50 -16.58 5.11
CA ILE A 445 4.68 -15.79 4.17
C ILE A 445 4.33 -16.65 2.95
N LEU A 446 5.31 -17.31 2.34
CA LEU A 446 5.11 -18.16 1.16
C LEU A 446 4.15 -19.31 1.46
N PHE A 447 4.40 -20.08 2.52
CA PHE A 447 3.55 -21.21 2.90
C PHE A 447 2.11 -20.77 3.18
N SER A 448 1.93 -19.69 3.95
CA SER A 448 0.60 -19.17 4.27
C SER A 448 -0.19 -18.75 3.03
N ASN A 449 0.47 -18.12 2.06
CA ASN A 449 -0.16 -17.72 0.80
C ASN A 449 -0.49 -18.93 -0.07
N LEU A 450 0.37 -19.95 -0.14
CA LEU A 450 0.07 -21.19 -0.85
C LEU A 450 -1.15 -21.91 -0.25
N VAL A 451 -1.25 -21.96 1.08
CA VAL A 451 -2.41 -22.55 1.76
C VAL A 451 -3.69 -21.76 1.45
N LYS A 452 -3.64 -20.43 1.51
CA LYS A 452 -4.77 -19.55 1.16
C LYS A 452 -5.22 -19.74 -0.28
N ASP A 453 -4.29 -19.68 -1.23
CA ASP A 453 -4.62 -19.69 -2.65
C ASP A 453 -4.95 -21.09 -3.20
N LEU A 454 -4.30 -22.15 -2.68
CA LEU A 454 -4.45 -23.51 -3.22
C LEU A 454 -5.43 -24.37 -2.42
N LEU A 455 -5.59 -24.14 -1.12
CA LEU A 455 -6.49 -24.90 -0.25
C LEU A 455 -7.74 -24.10 0.15
N GLY A 456 -7.76 -22.77 -0.08
CA GLY A 456 -8.87 -21.92 0.34
C GLY A 456 -9.00 -21.79 1.86
N LEU A 457 -7.93 -22.07 2.60
CA LEU A 457 -7.91 -22.03 4.07
C LEU A 457 -7.39 -20.69 4.57
N ASP A 458 -7.93 -20.25 5.71
CA ASP A 458 -7.44 -19.06 6.37
C ASP A 458 -6.11 -19.35 7.10
N ALA A 459 -5.19 -18.40 7.05
CA ALA A 459 -3.88 -18.51 7.67
C ALA A 459 -3.47 -17.16 8.26
N VAL A 460 -2.59 -17.19 9.26
CA VAL A 460 -2.00 -16.02 9.92
C VAL A 460 -0.51 -16.29 10.18
N LEU A 461 0.28 -15.24 10.40
CA LEU A 461 1.65 -15.39 10.87
C LEU A 461 1.73 -15.22 12.39
N LEU A 462 2.69 -15.92 12.98
CA LEU A 462 3.04 -15.88 14.39
C LEU A 462 4.41 -15.21 14.52
N ASP A 463 4.44 -13.99 15.02
CA ASP A 463 5.66 -13.21 15.22
C ASP A 463 6.20 -13.42 16.64
N TYR A 464 7.23 -14.26 16.74
CA TYR A 464 8.00 -14.47 17.96
C TYR A 464 9.23 -13.57 17.98
N PRO A 465 9.84 -13.30 19.16
CA PRO A 465 10.97 -12.37 19.27
C PRO A 465 12.17 -12.63 18.35
N ASN A 466 12.39 -13.89 17.94
CA ASN A 466 13.49 -14.28 17.06
C ASN A 466 13.08 -15.25 15.93
N HIS A 467 11.79 -15.30 15.58
CA HIS A 467 11.25 -16.26 14.61
C HIS A 467 9.85 -15.89 14.13
N ILE A 468 9.57 -16.06 12.84
CA ILE A 468 8.21 -16.07 12.31
C ILE A 468 7.84 -17.49 11.89
N ALA A 469 6.63 -17.90 12.28
CA ALA A 469 5.98 -19.11 11.81
C ALA A 469 4.59 -18.80 11.25
N SER A 470 3.91 -19.80 10.72
CA SER A 470 2.51 -19.67 10.30
C SER A 470 1.57 -20.49 11.16
N ALA A 471 0.28 -20.14 11.13
CA ALA A 471 -0.78 -20.98 11.66
C ALA A 471 -1.99 -20.99 10.71
N VAL A 472 -2.58 -22.16 10.52
CA VAL A 472 -3.63 -22.41 9.52
C VAL A 472 -4.91 -22.88 10.22
N ARG A 473 -6.03 -22.29 9.82
CA ARG A 473 -7.35 -22.74 10.25
C ARG A 473 -7.87 -23.80 9.28
N PHE A 474 -7.67 -25.06 9.67
CA PHE A 474 -8.22 -26.23 8.99
C PHE A 474 -9.72 -26.38 9.29
N ASN A 475 -10.46 -26.98 8.36
CA ASN A 475 -11.82 -27.44 8.60
C ASN A 475 -11.83 -28.86 9.18
N GLU A 476 -10.76 -29.62 8.95
CA GLU A 476 -10.50 -30.92 9.56
C GLU A 476 -10.05 -30.79 11.03
N ASP A 477 -10.46 -31.73 11.89
CA ASP A 477 -9.91 -31.82 13.24
C ASP A 477 -8.54 -32.50 13.21
N ILE A 478 -7.50 -31.67 13.10
CA ILE A 478 -6.11 -32.11 13.07
C ILE A 478 -5.50 -31.88 14.46
N SER A 479 -4.87 -32.92 14.99
CA SER A 479 -4.12 -32.87 16.24
C SER A 479 -2.76 -32.19 16.04
N GLY A 480 -2.39 -31.31 16.96
CA GLY A 480 -1.12 -30.60 16.99
C GLY A 480 -1.22 -29.28 17.75
N ASP A 481 -0.06 -28.66 17.98
CA ASP A 481 0.06 -27.38 18.66
C ASP A 481 -0.72 -26.30 17.89
N TYR A 482 -1.41 -25.41 18.63
CA TYR A 482 -2.35 -24.47 18.04
C TYR A 482 -2.43 -23.17 18.83
N ILE A 483 -3.00 -22.14 18.21
CA ILE A 483 -3.47 -20.94 18.88
C ILE A 483 -4.99 -20.83 18.77
N LEU A 484 -5.62 -20.12 19.70
CA LEU A 484 -7.00 -19.65 19.57
C LEU A 484 -7.02 -18.18 19.17
N LEU A 485 -7.72 -17.88 18.08
CA LEU A 485 -7.87 -16.54 17.54
C LEU A 485 -9.34 -16.29 17.22
N ASP A 486 -9.95 -15.31 17.89
CA ASP A 486 -11.38 -15.00 17.77
C ASP A 486 -12.29 -16.23 17.93
N GLY A 487 -11.93 -17.11 18.88
CA GLY A 487 -12.65 -18.36 19.15
C GLY A 487 -12.42 -19.49 18.14
N LYS A 488 -11.52 -19.32 17.17
CA LYS A 488 -11.20 -20.32 16.15
C LYS A 488 -9.81 -20.91 16.38
N LYS A 489 -9.67 -22.22 16.16
CA LYS A 489 -8.40 -22.96 16.24
C LYS A 489 -7.57 -22.74 14.98
N TYR A 490 -6.35 -22.26 15.14
CA TYR A 490 -5.33 -22.20 14.08
C TYR A 490 -4.17 -23.12 14.47
N LEU A 491 -3.97 -24.17 13.69
CA LEU A 491 -2.92 -25.16 13.89
C LEU A 491 -1.58 -24.57 13.44
N ILE A 492 -0.52 -24.74 14.25
CA ILE A 492 0.81 -24.21 13.96
C ILE A 492 1.45 -24.99 12.82
N CYS A 493 1.95 -24.27 11.81
CA CYS A 493 2.64 -24.81 10.66
C CYS A 493 3.95 -24.04 10.48
N ASP A 494 5.07 -24.63 10.88
CA ASP A 494 6.37 -23.95 10.85
C ASP A 494 7.23 -24.45 9.66
N PRO A 495 7.34 -23.67 8.56
CA PRO A 495 8.13 -24.06 7.40
C PRO A 495 9.64 -23.92 7.60
N THR A 496 10.07 -23.49 8.79
CA THR A 496 11.48 -23.39 9.20
C THR A 496 11.82 -24.42 10.28
N TYR A 497 10.85 -25.21 10.73
CA TYR A 497 11.06 -26.43 11.50
C TYR A 497 11.28 -27.63 10.57
N ILE A 498 12.50 -27.74 10.06
CA ILE A 498 12.84 -28.63 8.93
C ILE A 498 12.51 -30.09 9.23
N GLY A 499 11.69 -30.69 8.37
CA GLY A 499 11.24 -32.07 8.46
C GLY A 499 10.05 -32.30 9.40
N ALA A 500 9.53 -31.25 10.04
CA ALA A 500 8.34 -31.32 10.87
C ALA A 500 7.07 -31.31 10.00
N PRO A 501 6.05 -32.15 10.31
CA PRO A 501 4.72 -32.01 9.73
C PRO A 501 3.99 -30.79 10.28
N ILE A 502 2.86 -30.45 9.66
CA ILE A 502 1.90 -29.48 10.23
C ILE A 502 1.49 -29.90 11.65
N GLY A 503 1.16 -28.91 12.48
CA GLY A 503 0.80 -29.11 13.88
C GLY A 503 1.97 -29.23 14.85
N MET A 504 3.21 -29.08 14.39
CA MET A 504 4.38 -29.09 15.28
C MET A 504 4.89 -27.67 15.53
N CYS A 505 5.00 -27.29 16.80
CA CYS A 505 5.73 -26.10 17.22
C CYS A 505 7.11 -26.48 17.77
N MET A 506 8.14 -25.66 17.49
CA MET A 506 9.44 -25.84 18.12
C MET A 506 9.32 -25.71 19.65
N ASP A 507 9.97 -26.60 20.40
CA ASP A 507 9.84 -26.67 21.87
C ASP A 507 10.09 -25.32 22.58
N ARG A 508 11.03 -24.51 22.07
CA ARG A 508 11.36 -23.19 22.63
C ARG A 508 10.25 -22.13 22.48
N PHE A 509 9.30 -22.33 21.55
CA PHE A 509 8.23 -21.37 21.28
C PHE A 509 6.89 -21.75 21.90
N LYS A 510 6.75 -22.97 22.43
CA LYS A 510 5.51 -23.47 23.06
C LYS A 510 5.01 -22.66 24.26
N SER A 511 5.90 -21.89 24.90
CA SER A 511 5.59 -21.04 26.05
C SER A 511 5.80 -19.55 25.78
N VAL A 512 6.09 -19.17 24.54
CA VAL A 512 6.32 -17.79 24.14
C VAL A 512 5.07 -17.27 23.43
N PRO A 513 4.45 -16.18 23.89
CA PRO A 513 3.26 -15.63 23.24
C PRO A 513 3.66 -14.89 21.95
N PRO A 514 3.21 -15.32 20.75
CA PRO A 514 3.49 -14.60 19.51
C PRO A 514 2.56 -13.40 19.33
N GLU A 515 3.04 -12.34 18.68
CA GLU A 515 2.16 -11.33 18.07
C GLU A 515 1.55 -11.90 16.78
N ILE A 516 0.28 -11.56 16.49
CA ILE A 516 -0.42 -12.11 15.33
C ILE A 516 -0.41 -11.10 14.19
N ILE A 517 0.09 -11.53 13.03
CA ILE A 517 0.05 -10.75 11.80
C ILE A 517 -1.04 -11.31 10.90
N ARG A 518 -1.97 -10.45 10.48
CA ARG A 518 -3.13 -10.77 9.64
C ARG A 518 -3.17 -9.90 8.40
#